data_AF-A0A925QSI1-F1
#
_entry.id   AF-A0A925QSI1-F1
#
_cell.length_a   1.000
_cell.length_b   1.000
_cell.length_c   1.000
_cell.angle_alpha   90.00
_cell.angle_beta   90.00
_cell.angle_gamma   90.00
#
_symmetry.space_group_name_H-M   'P 1'
#
loop_
_entity.id
_entity.type
_entity.pdbx_description
1 polymer ?
#
loop_
_entity_poly.entity_id
_entity_poly.type
_entity_poly.pdbx_seq_one_letter_code
_entity_poly.pdbx_strand_id
1 'polypeptide(L)'
;MGALDLLNSLQKMGLRLSATGECLRAEPKAAITDEARGLIRAHKAELLAALRQSRLESITEDCAEFYAERAAIAQYDGNLSLEQAEAAAQIATERYRRECWRT
;
A
#
# COMPACT_ATOMS: atom_id res chain seq x y z
N MET A 1 23.39 -2.76 4.04
CA MET A 1 22.18 -2.32 4.77
C MET A 1 21.05 -2.30 3.78
N GLY A 2 19.89 -2.87 4.12
CA GLY A 2 18.75 -2.89 3.20
C GLY A 2 17.99 -1.56 3.17
N ALA A 3 17.13 -1.38 2.18
CA ALA A 3 16.27 -0.20 2.07
C ALA A 3 15.38 0.02 3.30
N LEU A 4 14.92 -1.07 3.94
CA LEU A 4 14.11 -1.02 5.15
C LEU A 4 14.91 -0.50 6.36
N ASP A 5 16.18 -0.92 6.49
CA ASP A 5 17.07 -0.44 7.56
C ASP A 5 17.37 1.06 7.41
N LEU A 6 17.50 1.53 6.17
CA LEU A 6 17.68 2.95 5.87
C LEU A 6 16.44 3.77 6.22
N LEU A 7 15.24 3.28 5.88
CA LEU A 7 13.98 3.91 6.28
C LEU A 7 13.87 4.02 7.80
N ASN A 8 14.16 2.93 8.52
CA ASN A 8 14.16 2.91 9.98
C ASN A 8 15.19 3.88 10.59
N SER A 9 16.37 3.98 9.98
CA SER A 9 17.43 4.89 10.44
C SER A 9 17.04 6.36 10.24
N LEU A 10 16.46 6.69 9.07
CA LEU A 10 15.95 8.03 8.79
C LEU A 10 14.76 8.39 9.70
N GLN A 11 13.88 7.43 9.99
CA GLN A 11 12.77 7.62 10.92
C GLN A 11 13.25 7.88 12.35
N LYS A 12 14.31 7.19 12.80
CA LYS A 12 14.97 7.47 14.10
C LYS A 12 15.59 8.86 14.16
N MET A 13 16.04 9.39 13.02
CA MET A 13 16.47 10.79 12.89
C MET A 13 15.29 11.79 12.82
N GLY A 14 14.05 11.31 12.93
CA GLY A 14 12.84 12.13 12.87
C GLY A 14 12.36 12.47 11.46
N LEU A 15 12.92 11.83 10.42
CA LEU A 15 12.52 12.02 9.03
C LEU A 15 11.50 10.97 8.59
N ARG A 16 10.40 11.43 8.03
CA ARG A 16 9.41 10.60 7.32
C ARG A 16 9.64 10.73 5.83
N LEU A 17 9.80 9.59 5.17
CA LEU A 17 9.89 9.50 3.71
C LEU A 17 8.58 8.99 3.13
N SER A 18 8.15 9.63 2.04
CA SER A 18 6.99 9.20 1.25
C SER A 18 7.34 9.24 -0.23
N ALA A 19 6.82 8.27 -0.99
CA ALA A 19 6.99 8.22 -2.44
C ALA A 19 5.80 8.90 -3.13
N THR A 20 6.08 9.95 -3.92
CA THR A 20 5.10 10.61 -4.79
C THR A 20 5.53 10.38 -6.24
N GLY A 21 5.04 9.29 -6.84
CA GLY A 21 5.49 8.86 -8.17
C GLY A 21 6.97 8.48 -8.18
N GLU A 22 7.78 9.22 -8.94
CA GLU A 22 9.25 9.06 -9.05
C GLU A 22 10.04 9.97 -8.08
N CYS A 23 9.33 10.73 -7.25
CA CYS A 23 9.91 11.67 -6.30
C CYS A 23 9.81 11.13 -4.88
N LEU A 24 10.88 11.31 -4.09
CA LEU A 24 10.85 11.11 -2.66
C LEU A 24 10.59 12.44 -1.96
N ARG A 25 9.59 12.48 -1.09
CA ARG A 25 9.29 13.61 -0.22
C ARG A 25 9.75 13.26 1.20
N ALA A 26 10.53 14.15 1.80
CA ALA A 26 11.04 14.02 3.16
C ALA A 26 10.44 15.11 4.05
N GLU A 27 9.90 14.72 5.21
CA GLU A 27 9.27 15.62 6.18
C GLU A 27 9.67 15.28 7.63
N PRO A 28 9.84 16.27 8.52
CA PRO A 28 9.83 17.70 8.26
C PRO A 28 11.14 18.18 7.60
N LYS A 29 11.08 19.23 6.78
CA LYS A 29 12.28 19.80 6.12
C LYS A 29 13.38 20.22 7.10
N ALA A 30 12.99 20.63 8.31
CA ALA A 30 13.91 21.03 9.38
C ALA A 30 14.79 19.88 9.90
N ALA A 31 14.35 18.63 9.75
CA ALA A 31 15.10 17.44 10.17
C ALA A 31 16.05 16.91 9.07
N ILE A 32 16.06 17.52 7.87
CA ILE A 32 16.92 17.07 6.76
C ILE A 32 18.35 17.55 6.98
N THR A 33 19.11 16.77 7.74
CA THR A 33 20.56 16.94 7.87
C THR A 33 21.26 16.66 6.54
N ASP A 34 22.48 17.16 6.37
CA ASP A 34 23.28 16.92 5.16
C ASP A 34 23.65 15.44 5.01
N GLU A 35 23.85 14.74 6.12
CA GLU A 35 24.06 13.29 6.17
C GLU A 35 22.82 12.54 5.65
N ALA A 36 21.63 12.87 6.17
CA ALA A 36 20.37 12.28 5.68
C ALA A 36 20.16 12.56 4.19
N ARG A 37 20.53 13.76 3.71
CA ARG A 37 20.45 14.10 2.29
C ARG A 37 21.42 13.28 1.44
N GLY A 38 22.62 13.01 1.93
CA GLY A 38 23.59 12.12 1.30
C GLY A 38 23.05 10.69 1.16
N LEU A 39 22.53 10.14 2.27
CA LEU A 39 21.95 8.80 2.32
C LEU A 39 20.74 8.66 1.38
N ILE A 40 19.83 9.63 1.38
CA ILE A 40 18.64 9.64 0.50
C ILE A 40 19.06 9.66 -0.98
N ARG A 41 20.10 10.40 -1.34
CA ARG A 41 20.58 10.47 -2.74
C ARG A 41 21.29 9.19 -3.16
N ALA A 42 22.14 8.63 -2.30
CA ALA A 42 22.88 7.41 -2.58
C ALA A 42 21.95 6.21 -2.80
N HIS A 43 20.85 6.12 -2.03
CA HIS A 43 19.93 4.98 -2.06
C HIS A 43 18.53 5.33 -2.59
N LYS A 44 18.40 6.38 -3.42
CA LYS A 44 17.09 6.87 -3.90
C LYS A 44 16.26 5.75 -4.56
N ALA A 45 16.88 4.96 -5.44
CA ALA A 45 16.19 3.91 -6.19
C ALA A 45 15.68 2.80 -5.27
N GLU A 46 16.50 2.38 -4.31
CA GLU A 46 16.16 1.35 -3.33
C GLU A 46 15.04 1.82 -2.39
N LEU A 47 15.10 3.07 -1.93
CA LEU A 47 14.06 3.68 -1.08
C LEU A 47 12.73 3.79 -1.82
N LEU A 48 12.75 4.19 -3.10
CA LEU A 48 11.54 4.23 -3.93
C LEU A 48 10.95 2.84 -4.15
N ALA A 49 11.78 1.83 -4.42
CA ALA A 49 11.33 0.46 -4.60
C ALA A 49 10.67 -0.07 -3.32
N ALA A 50 11.30 0.13 -2.15
CA ALA A 50 10.75 -0.30 -0.87
C ALA A 50 9.42 0.39 -0.52
N LEU A 51 9.32 1.71 -0.75
CA LEU A 51 8.08 2.46 -0.51
C LEU A 51 6.96 2.09 -1.50
N ARG A 52 7.30 1.63 -2.70
CA ARG A 52 6.31 1.10 -3.66
C ARG A 52 5.83 -0.28 -3.25
N GLN A 53 6.75 -1.14 -2.84
CA GLN A 53 6.44 -2.50 -2.40
C GLN A 53 5.49 -2.47 -1.19
N SER A 54 5.81 -1.67 -0.16
CA SER A 54 4.95 -1.55 1.01
C SER A 54 3.56 -0.98 0.68
N ARG A 55 3.48 -0.05 -0.29
CA ARG A 55 2.20 0.48 -0.76
C ARG A 55 1.36 -0.59 -1.47
N LEU A 56 1.99 -1.43 -2.28
CA LEU A 56 1.30 -2.52 -2.97
C LEU A 56 0.75 -3.54 -1.97
N GLU A 57 1.53 -3.89 -0.95
CA GLU A 57 1.12 -4.79 0.14
C GLU A 57 -0.08 -4.24 0.92
N SER A 58 -0.04 -2.96 1.32
CA SER A 58 -1.16 -2.29 1.99
C SER A 58 -2.43 -2.26 1.13
N ILE A 59 -2.32 -2.00 -0.18
CA ILE A 59 -3.49 -2.03 -1.08
C ILE A 59 -4.08 -3.45 -1.15
N THR A 60 -3.23 -4.49 -1.16
CA THR A 60 -3.72 -5.88 -1.22
C THR A 60 -4.43 -6.32 0.06
N GLU A 61 -3.95 -5.88 1.23
CA GLU A 61 -4.57 -6.19 2.53
C GLU A 61 -5.92 -5.48 2.70
N ASP A 62 -6.00 -4.19 2.41
CA ASP A 62 -7.25 -3.41 2.45
C ASP A 62 -8.31 -3.98 1.48
N CYS A 63 -7.87 -4.51 0.34
CA CYS A 63 -8.74 -5.19 -0.61
C CYS A 63 -9.30 -6.50 -0.05
N ALA A 64 -8.48 -7.30 0.65
CA ALA A 64 -8.90 -8.61 1.17
C ALA A 64 -10.00 -8.51 2.24
N GLU A 65 -9.88 -7.56 3.17
CA GLU A 65 -10.89 -7.33 4.21
C GLU A 65 -12.21 -6.79 3.62
N PHE A 66 -12.13 -5.86 2.65
CA PHE A 66 -13.30 -5.39 1.91
C PHE A 66 -14.02 -6.50 1.14
N TYR A 67 -13.29 -7.48 0.60
CA TYR A 67 -13.88 -8.64 -0.07
C TYR A 67 -14.52 -9.63 0.90
N ALA A 68 -13.94 -9.84 2.08
CA ALA A 68 -14.49 -10.71 3.10
C ALA A 68 -15.83 -10.20 3.64
N GLU A 69 -15.92 -8.89 3.95
CA GLU A 69 -17.15 -8.25 4.43
C GLU A 69 -18.29 -8.36 3.40
N ARG A 70 -18.01 -8.13 2.12
CA ARG A 70 -19.02 -8.25 1.05
C ARG A 70 -19.47 -9.69 0.80
N ALA A 71 -18.56 -10.66 0.94
CA ALA A 71 -18.91 -12.08 0.85
C ALA A 71 -19.84 -12.49 2.01
N ALA A 72 -19.58 -12.00 3.23
CA ALA A 72 -20.41 -12.27 4.41
C ALA A 72 -21.84 -11.70 4.25
N ILE A 73 -21.99 -10.48 3.73
CA ILE A 73 -23.32 -9.89 3.45
C ILE A 73 -24.08 -10.70 2.40
N ALA A 74 -23.41 -11.09 1.30
CA ALA A 74 -24.02 -11.91 0.25
C ALA A 74 -24.45 -13.31 0.74
N GLN A 75 -23.69 -13.89 1.68
CA GLN A 75 -24.04 -15.15 2.33
C GLN A 75 -25.30 -15.03 3.19
N TYR A 76 -25.44 -13.93 3.94
CA TYR A 76 -26.58 -13.71 4.85
C TYR A 76 -27.88 -13.35 4.10
N ASP A 77 -27.83 -12.42 3.15
CA ASP A 77 -29.04 -11.94 2.43
C ASP A 77 -29.52 -12.91 1.34
N GLY A 78 -28.62 -13.77 0.81
CA GLY A 78 -28.93 -14.67 -0.30
C GLY A 78 -29.47 -16.05 0.11
N ASN A 79 -29.32 -16.44 1.39
CA ASN A 79 -29.50 -17.82 1.85
C ASN A 79 -28.77 -18.85 0.93
N LEU A 80 -27.63 -18.42 0.39
CA LEU A 80 -26.82 -19.16 -0.58
C LEU A 80 -25.84 -20.08 0.13
N SER A 81 -25.42 -21.16 -0.52
CA SER A 81 -24.32 -21.97 0.02
C SER A 81 -23.00 -21.16 0.00
N LEU A 82 -22.04 -21.54 0.85
CA LEU A 82 -20.72 -20.90 0.94
C LEU A 82 -20.07 -20.76 -0.46
N GLU A 83 -20.12 -21.83 -1.26
CA GLU A 83 -19.56 -21.88 -2.62
C GLU A 83 -20.25 -20.88 -3.58
N GLN A 84 -21.57 -20.68 -3.45
CA GLN A 84 -22.32 -19.73 -4.26
C GLN A 84 -22.07 -18.28 -3.82
N ALA A 85 -21.88 -18.04 -2.53
CA ALA A 85 -21.55 -16.72 -2.00
C ALA A 85 -20.15 -16.26 -2.43
N GLU A 86 -19.16 -17.15 -2.41
CA GLU A 86 -17.79 -16.88 -2.89
C GLU A 86 -17.75 -16.56 -4.39
N ALA A 87 -18.45 -17.33 -5.22
CA ALA A 87 -18.53 -17.06 -6.66
C ALA A 87 -19.23 -15.72 -6.98
N ALA A 88 -20.31 -15.41 -6.26
CA ALA A 88 -21.02 -14.13 -6.41
C ALA A 88 -20.16 -12.94 -5.95
N ALA A 89 -19.40 -13.10 -4.87
CA ALA A 89 -18.47 -12.08 -4.38
C ALA A 89 -17.33 -11.82 -5.37
N GLN A 90 -16.77 -12.86 -6.01
CA GLN A 90 -15.77 -12.73 -7.07
C GLN A 90 -16.32 -11.97 -8.28
N ILE A 91 -17.51 -12.31 -8.77
CA ILE A 91 -18.15 -11.63 -9.92
C ILE A 91 -18.47 -10.16 -9.59
N ALA A 92 -19.03 -9.89 -8.41
CA ALA A 92 -19.35 -8.53 -7.97
C ALA A 92 -18.08 -7.66 -7.80
N THR A 93 -17.00 -8.28 -7.35
CA THR A 93 -15.68 -7.66 -7.22
C THR A 93 -15.07 -7.31 -8.57
N GLU A 94 -15.10 -8.23 -9.54
CA GLU A 94 -14.62 -7.96 -10.90
C GLU A 94 -15.42 -6.85 -11.58
N ARG A 95 -16.73 -6.80 -11.34
CA ARG A 95 -17.60 -5.73 -11.83
C ARG A 95 -17.23 -4.38 -11.22
N TYR A 96 -17.09 -4.31 -9.90
CA TYR A 96 -16.69 -3.08 -9.20
C TYR A 96 -15.30 -2.60 -9.63
N ARG A 97 -14.34 -3.52 -9.82
CA ARG A 97 -13.02 -3.21 -10.36
C ARG A 97 -13.08 -2.62 -11.76
N ARG A 98 -13.93 -3.15 -12.66
CA ARG A 98 -14.12 -2.60 -14.02
C ARG A 98 -14.82 -1.25 -14.02
N GLU A 99 -15.76 -1.03 -13.11
CA GLU A 99 -16.52 0.21 -13.00
C GLU A 99 -15.72 1.33 -12.31
N CYS A 100 -14.88 1.01 -11.31
CA CYS A 100 -14.12 1.99 -10.54
C CYS A 100 -12.70 2.29 -11.09
N TRP A 101 -12.10 1.45 -11.94
CA TRP A 101 -10.78 1.73 -12.57
C TRP A 101 -10.88 2.29 -14.00
N ARG A 102 -12.03 2.84 -14.38
CA ARG A 102 -12.23 3.50 -15.69
C ARG A 102 -12.19 5.03 -15.64
N THR A 103 -11.75 5.59 -14.53
CA THR A 103 -11.43 7.03 -14.32
C THR A 103 -9.99 7.17 -13.90
#